data_AF-A0A6G1KN74-F1
#
_entry.id   AF-A0A6G1KN74-F1
#
_cell.length_a   1.000
_cell.length_b   1.000
_cell.length_c   1.000
_cell.angle_alpha   90.00
_cell.angle_beta   90.00
_cell.angle_gamma   90.00
#
_symmetry.space_group_name_H-M   'P 1'
#
loop_
_entity.id
_entity.type
_entity.pdbx_description
1 polymer ?
#
loop_
_entity_poly.entity_id
_entity_poly.type
_entity_poly.pdbx_seq_one_letter_code
_entity_poly.pdbx_strand_id
1 'polypeptide(L)'
;MPPAIAVRNTATGAVSKAIHHCGECKKVPTQRCYDKYHIANCEAPSGKSGAPCGVKFTVNSRGGCLKHEYHNGFNLRFIRLRRGQDPDLKSRWELEQEAKAREEQKTAAAAAALAAEAEFAARDPNTDWHRHEKGPAKTKTKNKQRKN
;
A
#
# COMPACT_ATOMS: atom_id res chain seq x y z
N MET A 1 17.11 -41.19 8.50
CA MET A 1 15.98 -40.23 8.56
C MET A 1 16.45 -38.93 7.91
N PRO A 2 15.72 -38.36 6.94
CA PRO A 2 16.10 -37.08 6.36
C PRO A 2 16.08 -35.97 7.42
N PRO A 3 17.01 -35.01 7.38
CA PRO A 3 17.05 -33.92 8.37
C PRO A 3 15.78 -33.08 8.27
N ALA A 4 15.15 -32.80 9.41
CA ALA A 4 14.02 -31.89 9.49
C ALA A 4 14.48 -30.50 9.00
N ILE A 5 13.93 -30.03 7.88
CA ILE A 5 14.22 -28.70 7.34
C ILE A 5 13.71 -27.68 8.35
N ALA A 6 14.63 -27.12 9.14
CA ALA A 6 14.32 -26.06 10.10
C ALA A 6 13.99 -24.78 9.32
N VAL A 7 12.71 -24.42 9.30
CA VAL A 7 12.28 -23.16 8.69
C VAL A 7 12.57 -22.03 9.66
N ARG A 8 13.59 -21.21 9.34
CA ARG A 8 13.86 -19.96 10.03
C ARG A 8 13.01 -18.85 9.42
N ASN A 9 12.41 -18.04 10.28
CA ASN A 9 11.84 -16.76 9.85
C ASN A 9 13.01 -15.84 9.45
N THR A 10 12.99 -15.33 8.22
CA THR A 10 14.07 -14.49 7.67
C THR A 10 14.18 -13.12 8.35
N ALA A 11 13.10 -12.61 8.94
CA ALA A 11 13.08 -11.32 9.62
C ALA A 11 13.52 -11.40 11.09
N THR A 12 13.14 -12.48 11.79
CA THR A 12 13.40 -12.60 13.25
C THR A 12 14.46 -13.62 13.61
N GLY A 13 14.92 -14.44 12.66
CA GLY A 13 15.84 -15.55 12.92
C GLY A 13 15.24 -16.69 13.76
N ALA A 14 14.01 -16.52 14.25
CA ALA A 14 13.34 -17.49 15.10
C ALA A 14 13.12 -18.79 14.32
N VAL A 15 13.61 -19.89 14.90
CA VAL A 15 13.29 -21.24 14.45
C VAL A 15 11.86 -21.51 14.90
N SER A 16 10.90 -21.23 14.02
CA SER A 16 9.54 -21.67 14.29
C SER A 16 9.52 -23.20 14.25
N LYS A 17 8.91 -23.84 15.25
CA LYS A 17 8.45 -25.23 15.16
C LYS A 17 7.27 -25.34 14.18
N ALA A 18 7.31 -24.62 13.06
CA ALA A 18 6.20 -24.48 12.15
C ALA A 18 5.91 -25.81 11.48
N ILE A 19 4.66 -26.26 11.65
CA ILE A 19 3.92 -27.19 10.81
C ILE A 19 4.82 -28.27 10.20
N HIS A 20 5.10 -29.30 11.00
CA HIS A 20 5.88 -30.46 10.57
C HIS A 20 5.24 -31.18 9.37
N HIS A 21 3.91 -31.03 9.24
CA HIS A 21 3.11 -31.69 8.22
C HIS A 21 2.07 -30.74 7.62
N CYS A 22 1.89 -30.78 6.31
CA CYS A 22 0.76 -30.13 5.66
C CYS A 22 -0.55 -30.64 6.26
N GLY A 23 -1.42 -29.74 6.76
CA GLY A 23 -2.68 -30.14 7.38
C GLY A 23 -3.64 -30.89 6.44
N GLU A 24 -3.47 -30.72 5.13
CA GLU A 24 -4.28 -31.39 4.10
C GLU A 24 -3.63 -32.68 3.62
N CYS A 25 -2.36 -32.65 3.22
CA CYS A 25 -1.66 -33.83 2.73
C CYS A 25 -1.25 -34.80 3.84
N LYS A 26 -1.23 -34.34 5.11
CA LYS A 26 -0.74 -35.05 6.30
C LYS A 26 0.70 -35.59 6.16
N LYS A 27 1.47 -35.01 5.24
CA LYS A 27 2.85 -35.35 4.90
C LYS A 27 3.73 -34.12 5.05
N VAL A 28 5.06 -34.32 5.02
CA VAL A 28 6.03 -33.21 4.96
C VAL A 28 5.65 -32.26 3.81
N PRO A 29 5.58 -30.94 4.04
CA PRO A 29 5.31 -29.97 2.99
C PRO A 29 6.25 -30.13 1.80
N THR A 30 5.68 -30.19 0.60
CA THR A 30 6.43 -30.21 -0.68
C THR A 30 6.12 -28.95 -1.47
N GLN A 31 6.85 -28.67 -2.55
CA GLN A 31 6.55 -27.54 -3.44
C GLN A 31 5.09 -27.55 -3.93
N ARG A 32 4.57 -28.75 -4.25
CA ARG A 32 3.15 -28.94 -4.63
C ARG A 32 2.17 -28.44 -3.57
N CYS A 33 2.52 -28.47 -2.28
CA CYS A 33 1.67 -27.93 -1.22
C CYS A 33 1.59 -26.40 -1.26
N TYR A 34 2.64 -25.73 -1.73
CA TYR A 34 2.65 -24.29 -1.95
C TYR A 34 1.91 -23.91 -3.23
N ASP A 35 2.14 -24.66 -4.32
CA ASP A 35 1.49 -24.42 -5.60
C ASP A 35 -0.04 -24.61 -5.52
N LYS A 36 -0.49 -25.56 -4.70
CA LYS A 36 -1.92 -25.78 -4.39
C LYS A 36 -2.45 -24.92 -3.25
N TYR A 37 -1.62 -24.04 -2.70
CA TYR A 37 -1.96 -23.19 -1.56
C TYR A 37 -2.50 -23.94 -0.34
N HIS A 38 -2.03 -25.18 -0.07
CA HIS A 38 -2.31 -25.82 1.21
C HIS A 38 -1.57 -25.10 2.35
N ILE A 39 -0.38 -24.58 2.02
CA ILE A 39 0.50 -23.81 2.91
C ILE A 39 0.89 -22.52 2.19
N ALA A 40 0.95 -21.42 2.94
CA ALA A 40 1.43 -20.13 2.45
C ALA A 40 2.34 -19.46 3.49
N ASN A 41 3.10 -18.47 3.05
CA ASN A 41 3.82 -17.56 3.92
C ASN A 41 2.97 -16.31 4.16
N CYS A 42 2.90 -15.87 5.41
CA CYS A 42 2.15 -14.69 5.80
C CYS A 42 2.80 -13.43 5.23
N GLU A 43 2.03 -12.63 4.50
CA GLU A 43 2.53 -11.41 3.86
C GLU A 43 2.09 -10.13 4.55
N ALA A 44 1.24 -10.25 5.56
CA ALA A 44 0.85 -9.14 6.39
C ALA A 44 2.11 -8.45 6.97
N PRO A 45 2.12 -7.10 7.02
CA PRO A 45 3.23 -6.37 7.60
C PRO A 45 3.36 -6.73 9.09
N SER A 46 4.60 -6.88 9.55
CA SER A 46 4.92 -7.28 10.91
C SER A 46 5.86 -6.27 11.56
N GLY A 47 5.46 -5.73 12.71
CA GLY A 47 6.29 -4.82 13.50
C GLY A 47 6.43 -3.42 12.88
N LYS A 48 7.38 -2.64 13.41
CA LYS A 48 7.58 -1.23 13.04
C LYS A 48 8.24 -1.02 11.67
N SER A 49 8.97 -2.01 11.16
CA SER A 49 9.66 -1.91 9.87
C SER A 49 8.72 -2.08 8.67
N GLY A 50 7.49 -2.56 8.88
CA GLY A 50 6.56 -2.90 7.80
C GLY A 50 6.97 -4.12 6.98
N ALA A 51 8.02 -4.85 7.37
CA ALA A 51 8.46 -6.05 6.68
C ALA A 51 7.40 -7.16 6.75
N PRO A 52 7.28 -8.04 5.74
CA PRO A 52 6.29 -9.11 5.74
C PRO A 52 6.55 -10.10 6.89
N CYS A 53 5.47 -10.58 7.50
CA CYS A 53 5.51 -11.48 8.65
C CYS A 53 6.32 -12.76 8.41
N GLY A 54 6.20 -13.35 7.21
CA GLY A 54 6.97 -14.52 6.77
C GLY A 54 6.62 -15.83 7.47
N VAL A 55 5.68 -15.83 8.42
CA VAL A 55 5.26 -17.04 9.15
C VAL A 55 4.53 -17.99 8.21
N LYS A 56 4.94 -19.27 8.20
CA LYS A 56 4.25 -20.34 7.47
C LYS A 56 2.95 -20.73 8.17
N PHE A 57 1.87 -20.85 7.42
CA PHE A 57 0.58 -21.28 7.94
C PHE A 57 -0.18 -22.13 6.93
N THR A 58 -1.12 -22.96 7.41
CA THR A 58 -2.05 -23.72 6.57
C THR A 58 -3.19 -22.81 6.13
N VAL A 59 -3.42 -22.69 4.83
CA VAL A 59 -4.43 -21.76 4.29
C VAL A 59 -5.85 -22.17 4.72
N ASN A 60 -6.10 -23.46 4.92
CA ASN A 60 -7.38 -23.97 5.43
C ASN A 60 -7.65 -23.70 6.93
N SER A 61 -6.70 -23.13 7.67
CA SER A 61 -6.93 -22.80 9.08
C SER A 61 -8.02 -21.72 9.19
N ARG A 62 -8.79 -21.67 10.29
CA ARG A 62 -9.77 -20.57 10.48
C ARG A 62 -9.11 -19.22 10.78
N GLY A 63 -7.92 -19.23 11.39
CA GLY A 63 -7.29 -18.06 12.00
C GLY A 63 -6.11 -17.47 11.23
N GLY A 64 -5.82 -17.89 9.99
CA GLY A 64 -4.68 -17.36 9.25
C GLY A 64 -3.32 -17.67 9.91
N CYS A 65 -2.43 -16.66 10.00
CA CYS A 65 -1.03 -16.85 10.38
C CYS A 65 -0.75 -16.65 11.89
N LEU A 66 -1.61 -17.14 12.79
CA LEU A 66 -1.59 -17.00 14.27
C LEU A 66 -1.59 -15.55 14.82
N LYS A 67 -0.83 -14.65 14.21
CA LYS A 67 -0.74 -13.22 14.49
C LYS A 67 -1.65 -12.38 13.59
N HIS A 68 -1.88 -12.85 12.36
CA HIS A 68 -2.69 -12.13 11.37
C HIS A 68 -3.84 -13.02 10.92
N GLU A 69 -5.00 -12.71 11.47
CA GLU A 69 -6.23 -13.44 11.24
C GLU A 69 -6.96 -12.96 9.99
N TYR A 70 -7.68 -13.89 9.34
CA TYR A 70 -8.45 -13.59 8.14
C TYR A 70 -9.57 -12.58 8.36
N HIS A 71 -10.17 -12.57 9.56
CA HIS A 71 -11.25 -11.64 9.89
C HIS A 71 -10.77 -10.17 9.88
N ASN A 72 -9.47 -9.94 10.03
CA ASN A 72 -8.84 -8.62 9.94
C ASN A 72 -8.42 -8.26 8.50
N GLY A 73 -8.81 -9.05 7.50
CA GLY A 73 -8.53 -8.80 6.08
C GLY A 73 -7.16 -9.31 5.60
N PHE A 74 -6.32 -9.86 6.47
CA PHE A 74 -4.99 -10.32 6.08
C PHE A 74 -5.03 -11.64 5.32
N ASN A 75 -4.14 -11.80 4.33
CA ASN A 75 -3.88 -13.06 3.62
C ASN A 75 -5.11 -13.68 2.90
N LEU A 76 -6.21 -12.95 2.73
CA LEU A 76 -7.43 -13.44 2.07
C LEU A 76 -7.19 -13.93 0.64
N ARG A 77 -6.20 -13.34 -0.05
CA ARG A 77 -5.79 -13.76 -1.40
C ARG A 77 -5.45 -15.24 -1.49
N PHE A 78 -4.86 -15.84 -0.45
CA PHE A 78 -4.48 -17.25 -0.49
C PHE A 78 -5.71 -18.17 -0.39
N ILE A 79 -6.76 -17.75 0.32
CA ILE A 79 -8.04 -18.45 0.32
C ILE A 79 -8.68 -18.39 -1.07
N ARG A 80 -8.65 -17.21 -1.72
CA ARG A 80 -9.19 -17.01 -3.07
C ARG A 80 -8.45 -17.88 -4.08
N LEU A 81 -7.13 -17.81 -4.11
CA LEU A 81 -6.26 -18.63 -4.97
C LEU A 81 -6.52 -20.12 -4.78
N ARG A 82 -6.63 -20.59 -3.54
CA ARG A 82 -6.95 -21.99 -3.23
C ARG A 82 -8.32 -22.41 -3.76
N ARG A 83 -9.30 -21.50 -3.77
CA ARG A 83 -10.65 -21.72 -4.32
C ARG A 83 -10.70 -21.57 -5.85
N GLY A 84 -9.58 -21.28 -6.51
CA GLY A 84 -9.55 -20.97 -7.94
C GLY A 84 -10.24 -19.65 -8.30
N GLN A 85 -10.40 -18.77 -7.31
CA GLN A 85 -10.92 -17.41 -7.51
C GLN A 85 -9.76 -16.47 -7.83
N ASP A 86 -10.08 -15.38 -8.52
CA ASP A 86 -9.13 -14.31 -8.78
C ASP A 86 -8.60 -13.74 -7.44
N PRO A 87 -7.26 -13.69 -7.23
CA PRO A 87 -6.66 -13.16 -6.00
C PRO A 87 -7.07 -11.71 -5.72
N ASP A 88 -7.22 -10.91 -6.77
CA ASP A 88 -7.50 -9.49 -6.73
C ASP A 88 -9.00 -9.20 -6.76
N LEU A 89 -9.84 -10.25 -6.67
CA LEU A 89 -11.29 -10.11 -6.58
C LEU A 89 -11.67 -9.34 -5.33
N LYS A 90 -11.88 -8.03 -5.46
CA LYS A 90 -12.43 -7.20 -4.40
C LYS A 90 -13.78 -7.76 -3.96
N SER A 91 -13.97 -7.88 -2.65
CA SER A 91 -15.26 -8.24 -2.08
C SER A 91 -16.29 -7.15 -2.41
N ARG A 92 -17.58 -7.51 -2.37
CA ARG A 92 -18.67 -6.55 -2.57
C ARG A 92 -18.55 -5.34 -1.65
N TRP A 93 -18.18 -5.56 -0.39
CA TRP A 93 -17.97 -4.47 0.58
C TRP A 93 -16.78 -3.58 0.21
N GLU A 94 -15.65 -4.15 -0.21
CA GLU A 94 -14.49 -3.37 -0.68
C GLU A 94 -14.84 -2.51 -1.89
N LEU A 95 -15.62 -3.06 -2.84
CA LEU A 95 -16.13 -2.32 -3.99
C LEU A 95 -17.08 -1.18 -3.58
N GLU A 96 -17.97 -1.43 -2.60
CA GLU A 96 -18.88 -0.41 -2.06
C GLU A 96 -18.11 0.71 -1.34
N GLN A 97 -17.07 0.38 -0.56
CA GLN A 97 -16.22 1.38 0.10
C GLN A 97 -15.41 2.21 -0.90
N GLU A 98 -14.84 1.58 -1.93
CA GLU A 98 -14.11 2.30 -2.98
C GLU A 98 -15.04 3.20 -3.80
N ALA A 99 -16.26 2.74 -4.10
CA ALA A 99 -17.29 3.55 -4.74
C ALA A 99 -17.65 4.77 -3.89
N LYS A 100 -17.86 4.57 -2.59
CA LYS A 100 -18.15 5.67 -1.64
C LYS A 100 -17.00 6.66 -1.55
N ALA A 101 -15.75 6.20 -1.40
CA ALA A 101 -14.58 7.06 -1.35
C ALA A 101 -14.40 7.86 -2.66
N ARG A 102 -14.69 7.24 -3.80
CA ARG A 102 -14.65 7.92 -5.11
C ARG A 102 -15.76 8.97 -5.24
N GLU A 103 -16.94 8.72 -4.69
CA GLU A 103 -18.04 9.68 -4.65
C GLU A 103 -17.68 10.89 -3.76
N GLU A 104 -17.14 10.63 -2.56
CA GLU A 104 -16.64 11.68 -1.65
C GLU A 104 -15.52 12.51 -2.29
N GLN A 105 -14.60 11.89 -3.01
CA GLN A 105 -13.56 12.61 -3.76
C GLN A 105 -14.15 13.48 -4.88
N LYS A 106 -15.16 12.98 -5.60
CA LYS A 106 -15.83 13.75 -6.66
C LYS A 106 -16.58 14.94 -6.09
N THR A 107 -17.31 14.78 -4.98
CA THR A 107 -18.03 15.88 -4.34
C THR A 107 -17.07 16.92 -3.77
N ALA A 108 -15.98 16.48 -3.15
CA ALA A 108 -14.91 17.38 -2.67
C ALA A 108 -14.25 18.14 -3.83
N ALA A 109 -13.95 17.46 -4.94
CA ALA A 109 -13.38 18.11 -6.13
C ALA A 109 -14.35 19.11 -6.77
N ALA A 110 -15.65 18.80 -6.84
CA ALA A 110 -16.66 19.71 -7.35
C ALA A 110 -16.83 20.94 -6.44
N ALA A 111 -16.84 20.76 -5.12
CA ALA A 111 -16.88 21.85 -4.16
C ALA A 111 -15.64 22.77 -4.26
N ALA A 112 -14.45 22.17 -4.44
CA ALA A 112 -13.22 22.92 -4.65
C ALA A 112 -13.23 23.72 -5.96
N ALA A 113 -13.77 23.14 -7.05
CA ALA A 113 -13.91 23.84 -8.32
C ALA A 113 -14.87 25.04 -8.23
N LEU A 114 -16.02 24.88 -7.56
CA LEU A 114 -16.97 25.97 -7.31
C LEU A 114 -16.35 27.09 -6.45
N ALA A 115 -15.59 26.72 -5.42
CA ALA A 115 -14.87 27.68 -4.58
C ALA A 115 -13.81 28.45 -5.38
N ALA A 116 -13.05 27.78 -6.25
CA ALA A 116 -12.06 28.41 -7.12
C ALA A 116 -12.69 29.36 -8.15
N GLU A 117 -13.87 29.01 -8.70
CA GLU A 117 -14.62 29.89 -9.59
C GLU A 117 -15.14 31.13 -8.86
N ALA A 118 -15.67 30.96 -7.65
CA ALA A 118 -16.13 32.08 -6.82
C ALA A 118 -14.97 33.02 -6.44
N GLU A 119 -13.80 32.47 -6.11
CA GLU A 119 -12.58 33.24 -5.84
C GLU A 119 -12.11 34.00 -7.08
N PHE A 120 -12.12 33.35 -8.25
CA PHE A 120 -11.75 33.99 -9.51
C PHE A 120 -12.72 35.13 -9.87
N ALA A 121 -14.02 34.94 -9.67
CA ALA A 121 -15.04 35.97 -9.91
C ALA A 121 -14.94 37.15 -8.92
N ALA A 122 -14.53 36.89 -7.68
CA ALA A 122 -14.32 37.93 -6.67
C ALA A 122 -13.01 38.72 -6.86
N ARG A 123 -12.07 38.20 -7.65
CA ARG A 123 -10.81 38.90 -7.96
C ARG A 123 -11.11 40.08 -8.89
N ASP A 124 -11.04 41.29 -8.35
CA ASP A 124 -11.23 42.52 -9.13
C ASP A 124 -10.17 42.60 -10.24
N PRO A 125 -10.57 42.51 -11.53
CA PRO A 125 -9.63 42.53 -12.65
C PRO A 125 -8.84 43.85 -12.72
N ASN A 126 -9.29 44.91 -12.05
CA ASN A 126 -8.69 46.24 -12.08
C ASN A 126 -7.63 46.48 -11.00
N THR A 127 -7.45 45.56 -10.04
CA THR A 127 -6.45 45.70 -8.97
C THR A 127 -5.05 45.21 -9.36
N ASP A 128 -4.92 44.41 -10.42
CA ASP A 128 -3.63 43.82 -10.85
C ASP A 128 -2.92 44.66 -11.94
N TRP A 129 -3.66 45.33 -12.84
CA TRP A 129 -3.07 46.15 -13.93
C TRP A 129 -2.38 47.43 -13.46
N HIS A 130 -2.77 47.98 -12.30
CA HIS A 130 -2.11 49.16 -11.74
C HIS A 130 -0.83 48.86 -10.96
N ARG A 131 -0.48 47.59 -10.75
CA ARG A 131 0.85 47.18 -10.30
C ARG A 131 1.79 47.04 -11.50
N HIS A 132 1.80 48.04 -12.39
CA HIS A 132 3.01 48.32 -13.15
C HIS A 132 4.08 48.75 -12.15
N GLU A 133 4.83 47.75 -11.70
CA GLU A 133 6.01 47.89 -10.90
C GLU A 133 6.85 49.03 -11.49
N LYS A 134 7.11 50.04 -10.67
CA LYS A 134 8.28 50.91 -10.88
C LYS A 134 9.45 49.94 -10.98
N GLY A 135 9.88 49.65 -12.21
CA GLY A 135 10.95 48.70 -12.45
C GLY A 135 12.14 49.03 -11.55
N PRO A 136 12.89 48.03 -11.06
CA PRO A 136 13.98 48.26 -10.13
C PRO A 136 14.88 49.37 -10.66
N ALA A 137 15.13 50.38 -9.83
CA ALA A 137 15.89 51.56 -10.22
C ALA A 137 17.20 51.11 -10.86
N LYS A 138 17.38 51.39 -12.17
CA LYS A 138 18.57 51.00 -12.92
C LYS A 138 19.81 51.55 -12.21
N THR A 139 20.56 50.67 -11.53
CA THR A 139 21.84 51.02 -10.92
C THR A 139 22.82 51.35 -12.03
N LYS A 140 23.21 52.62 -12.16
CA LYS A 140 24.23 53.05 -13.13
C LYS A 140 25.57 52.47 -12.71
N THR A 141 25.99 51.36 -13.32
CA THR A 141 27.35 50.84 -13.21
C THR A 141 28.31 51.82 -13.87
N LYS A 142 29.03 52.62 -13.07
CA LYS A 142 30.10 53.49 -13.57
C LYS A 142 31.26 52.61 -14.03
N ASN A 143 31.38 52.40 -15.34
CA ASN A 143 32.54 51.73 -15.92
C ASN A 143 33.74 52.68 -15.85
N LYS A 144 34.64 52.45 -14.88
CA LYS A 144 35.86 53.23 -14.67
C LYS A 144 36.93 52.70 -15.63
N GLN A 145 36.99 53.26 -16.84
CA GLN A 145 38.10 53.01 -17.76
C GLN A 145 39.42 53.40 -17.08
N ARG A 146 40.29 52.40 -16.86
CA ARG A 146 41.69 52.63 -16.48
C ARG A 146 42.38 53.18 -17.71
N LYS A 147 42.87 54.42 -17.62
CA LYS A 147 43.89 54.94 -18.55
C LYS A 147 45.22 54.33 -18.16
N ASN A 148 45.92 53.80 -19.16
CA ASN A 148 47.32 53.36 -19.10
C ASN A 148 48.24 54.51 -18.70
#